data_AF-A0A960CCJ2-F1
#
_entry.id   AF-A0A960CCJ2-F1
#
_cell.length_a   1.000
_cell.length_b   1.000
_cell.length_c   1.000
_cell.angle_alpha   90.00
_cell.angle_beta   90.00
_cell.angle_gamma   90.00
#
_symmetry.space_group_name_H-M   'P 1'
#
loop_
_entity.id
_entity.type
_entity.pdbx_description
1 polymer ?
#
loop_
_entity_poly.entity_id
_entity_poly.type
_entity_poly.pdbx_seq_one_letter_code
_entity_poly.pdbx_strand_id
1 'polypeptide(L)'
;MEPVRVVYFSSVSENTHRFVQKLGLPATRIPLRGGIEVDEPYVLILPTYGGGKAGGPDAVTDSKAGGYVPKQVIAFLNNTHNRSLIRGVIAAGNTNFGAEYCYAGNVVSRKCGVPYLYRFELMGTAEDVEAVRAGLAAFWGDPSFQERDDTCHQRSQLQSL
;
A
#
# COMPACT_ATOMS: atom_id res chain seq x y z
N MET A 1 22.70 2.70 -0.47
CA MET A 1 21.32 3.18 -0.62
C MET A 1 20.46 1.92 -0.62
N GLU A 2 19.54 1.79 0.33
CA GLU A 2 18.63 0.63 0.37
C GLU A 2 17.88 0.53 -0.97
N PRO A 3 17.77 -0.67 -1.56
CA PRO A 3 17.05 -0.83 -2.82
C PRO A 3 15.56 -0.50 -2.61
N VAL A 4 14.99 0.25 -3.55
CA VAL A 4 13.55 0.55 -3.57
C VAL A 4 12.77 -0.75 -3.70
N ARG A 5 11.95 -1.08 -2.69
CA ARG A 5 11.12 -2.30 -2.68
C ARG A 5 9.64 -1.96 -2.64
N VAL A 6 8.90 -2.63 -3.51
CA VAL A 6 7.44 -2.51 -3.62
C VAL A 6 6.78 -3.83 -3.27
N VAL A 7 5.75 -3.79 -2.43
CA VAL A 7 4.78 -4.87 -2.33
C VAL A 7 3.49 -4.37 -2.93
N TYR A 8 2.80 -5.18 -3.73
CA TYR A 8 1.56 -4.73 -4.36
C TYR A 8 0.51 -5.80 -4.46
N PHE A 9 -0.75 -5.38 -4.54
CA PHE A 9 -1.86 -6.25 -4.90
C PHE A 9 -2.45 -5.84 -6.24
N SER A 10 -2.92 -6.82 -7.00
CA SER A 10 -3.71 -6.57 -8.21
C SER A 10 -4.70 -7.69 -8.43
N SER A 11 -5.97 -7.33 -8.68
CA SER A 11 -7.00 -8.26 -9.15
C SER A 11 -6.68 -8.83 -10.53
N VAL A 12 -7.56 -9.74 -10.97
CA VAL A 12 -7.64 -10.32 -12.32
C VAL A 12 -7.72 -9.29 -13.46
N SER A 13 -8.12 -8.04 -13.20
CA SER A 13 -8.09 -6.95 -14.20
C SER A 13 -6.66 -6.43 -14.47
N GLU A 14 -5.73 -6.71 -13.57
CA GLU A 14 -4.29 -6.45 -13.71
C GLU A 14 -3.87 -5.00 -13.94
N ASN A 15 -4.74 -4.02 -13.69
CA ASN A 15 -4.41 -2.60 -13.83
C ASN A 15 -3.21 -2.19 -12.97
N THR A 16 -3.25 -2.48 -11.66
CA THR A 16 -2.13 -2.19 -10.75
C THR A 16 -0.90 -3.01 -11.11
N HIS A 17 -1.06 -4.25 -11.55
CA HIS A 17 0.06 -5.07 -12.02
C HIS A 17 0.77 -4.42 -13.21
N ARG A 18 0.03 -3.98 -14.24
CA ARG A 18 0.59 -3.25 -15.38
C ARG A 18 1.31 -1.97 -14.98
N PHE A 19 0.76 -1.22 -14.02
CA PHE A 19 1.45 -0.04 -13.48
C PHE A 19 2.80 -0.40 -12.85
N VAL A 20 2.81 -1.40 -11.97
CA VAL A 20 4.04 -1.84 -11.27
C VAL A 20 5.08 -2.36 -12.25
N GLN A 21 4.69 -3.09 -13.30
CA GLN A 21 5.63 -3.53 -14.34
C GLN A 21 6.32 -2.34 -15.04
N LYS A 22 5.58 -1.25 -15.32
CA LYS A 22 6.16 -0.04 -15.92
C LYS A 22 7.18 0.65 -15.01
N LEU A 23 7.09 0.49 -13.69
CA LEU A 23 8.07 1.08 -12.76
C LEU A 23 9.47 0.47 -12.95
N GLY A 24 9.58 -0.80 -13.37
CA GLY A 24 10.87 -1.48 -13.53
C GLY A 24 11.65 -1.63 -12.22
N LEU A 25 10.94 -1.69 -11.09
CA LEU A 25 11.51 -1.82 -9.74
C LEU A 25 11.30 -3.24 -9.19
N PRO A 26 12.15 -3.71 -8.26
CA PRO A 26 11.89 -4.92 -7.50
C PRO A 26 10.51 -4.87 -6.83
N ALA A 27 9.65 -5.85 -7.14
CA ALA A 27 8.29 -5.86 -6.65
C ALA A 27 7.77 -7.27 -6.32
N THR A 28 7.13 -7.40 -5.15
CA THR A 28 6.49 -8.64 -4.69
C THR A 28 4.98 -8.51 -4.78
N ARG A 29 4.32 -9.46 -5.45
CA ARG A 29 2.86 -9.47 -5.61
C ARG A 29 2.19 -10.25 -4.47
N ILE A 30 1.28 -9.60 -3.74
CA ILE A 30 0.35 -10.29 -2.83
C ILE A 30 -0.55 -11.19 -3.67
N PRO A 31 -0.61 -12.51 -3.38
CA PRO A 31 -1.32 -13.46 -4.22
C PRO A 31 -2.83 -13.29 -4.11
N LEU A 32 -3.55 -13.78 -5.13
CA LEU A 32 -5.03 -13.78 -5.12
C LEU A 32 -5.60 -14.74 -4.06
N ARG A 33 -4.85 -15.80 -3.72
CA ARG A 33 -5.21 -16.86 -2.76
C ARG A 33 -3.97 -17.19 -1.92
N GLY A 34 -4.19 -17.51 -0.64
CA GLY A 34 -3.11 -17.74 0.33
C GLY A 34 -2.56 -16.43 0.91
N GLY A 35 -1.41 -16.53 1.57
CA GLY A 35 -0.68 -15.41 2.15
C GLY A 35 0.80 -15.47 1.78
N ILE A 36 1.49 -14.36 1.99
CA ILE A 36 2.94 -14.26 1.86
C ILE A 36 3.48 -13.52 3.08
N GLU A 37 4.74 -13.77 3.39
CA GLU A 37 5.54 -12.94 4.28
C GLU A 37 6.61 -12.21 3.48
N VAL A 38 7.01 -11.05 3.98
CA VAL A 38 8.12 -10.26 3.45
C VAL A 38 9.04 -9.92 4.59
N ASP A 39 10.34 -9.82 4.32
CA ASP A 39 11.37 -9.67 5.36
C ASP A 39 12.11 -8.34 5.28
N GLU A 40 11.70 -7.47 4.36
CA GLU A 40 12.38 -6.23 4.04
C GLU A 40 11.39 -5.06 4.02
N PRO A 41 11.81 -3.83 4.42
CA PRO A 41 10.96 -2.65 4.35
C PRO A 41 10.42 -2.40 2.94
N TYR A 42 9.16 -1.96 2.84
CA TYR A 42 8.49 -1.78 1.54
C TYR A 42 7.51 -0.61 1.49
N VAL A 43 7.24 -0.14 0.27
CA VAL A 43 6.07 0.69 -0.04
C VAL A 43 4.96 -0.19 -0.62
N LEU A 44 3.75 -0.07 -0.09
CA LEU A 44 2.57 -0.79 -0.55
C LEU A 44 1.91 -0.07 -1.73
N ILE A 45 1.63 -0.79 -2.82
CA ILE A 45 0.79 -0.30 -3.93
C ILE A 45 -0.49 -1.14 -4.04
N LEU A 46 -1.66 -0.51 -3.93
CA LEU A 46 -2.95 -1.23 -3.96
C LEU A 46 -4.02 -0.52 -4.78
N PRO A 47 -4.94 -1.26 -5.43
CA PRO A 47 -6.16 -0.68 -5.97
C PRO A 47 -7.15 -0.33 -4.85
N THR A 48 -8.00 0.64 -5.13
CA THR A 48 -9.18 0.95 -4.33
C THR A 48 -10.39 0.24 -4.90
N TYR A 49 -11.14 -0.47 -4.06
CA TYR A 49 -12.45 -0.99 -4.39
C TYR A 49 -13.56 -0.13 -3.81
N GLY A 50 -14.77 -0.25 -4.35
CA GLY A 50 -15.91 0.55 -3.89
C GLY A 50 -16.27 0.19 -2.45
N GLY A 51 -16.34 1.20 -1.57
CA GLY A 51 -16.70 1.05 -0.17
C GLY A 51 -18.19 0.76 0.02
N GLY A 52 -18.64 -0.43 -0.39
CA GLY A 52 -19.96 -0.98 -0.09
C GLY A 52 -21.16 -0.15 -0.56
N LYS A 53 -21.96 -0.71 -1.48
CA LYS A 53 -23.38 -0.35 -1.53
C LYS A 53 -23.99 -0.62 -0.15
N ALA A 54 -24.68 0.37 0.42
CA ALA A 54 -25.73 0.13 1.40
C ALA A 54 -26.75 -0.87 0.81
N GLY A 55 -27.21 -1.86 1.59
CA GLY A 55 -28.35 -2.68 1.14
C GLY A 55 -28.53 -4.09 1.72
N GLY A 56 -27.78 -4.49 2.75
CA GLY A 56 -28.14 -5.66 3.57
C GLY A 56 -28.53 -5.20 4.98
N PRO A 57 -29.56 -5.79 5.62
CA PRO A 57 -30.16 -5.28 6.86
C PRO A 57 -29.22 -5.20 8.06
N ASP A 58 -28.02 -5.79 8.00
CA ASP A 58 -27.06 -5.86 9.11
C ASP A 58 -25.93 -4.82 9.06
N ALA A 59 -26.07 -3.76 8.24
CA ALA A 59 -24.99 -2.80 7.96
C ALA A 59 -24.85 -1.63 8.95
N VAL A 60 -25.00 -1.88 10.25
CA VAL A 60 -24.81 -0.88 11.33
C VAL A 60 -23.76 -1.36 12.33
N THR A 61 -22.47 -1.18 12.00
CA THR A 61 -21.35 -1.05 12.96
C THR A 61 -20.11 -0.56 12.21
N ASP A 62 -19.19 0.12 12.91
CA ASP A 62 -18.00 0.86 12.47
C ASP A 62 -16.92 0.11 11.63
N SER A 63 -17.27 -1.03 11.02
CA SER A 63 -16.41 -1.90 10.20
C SER A 63 -16.27 -1.48 8.73
N LYS A 64 -16.96 -0.40 8.29
CA LYS A 64 -17.12 -0.02 6.88
C LYS A 64 -15.85 0.47 6.16
N ALA A 65 -14.80 0.87 6.87
CA ALA A 65 -13.54 1.31 6.23
C ALA A 65 -12.81 0.19 5.46
N GLY A 66 -13.09 -1.08 5.78
CA GLY A 66 -12.51 -2.24 5.09
C GLY A 66 -13.05 -2.45 3.67
N GLY A 67 -14.16 -1.82 3.28
CA GLY A 67 -14.75 -2.00 1.94
C GLY A 67 -13.86 -1.50 0.79
N TYR A 68 -12.98 -0.54 1.07
CA TYR A 68 -12.11 0.05 0.05
C TYR A 68 -10.82 -0.74 -0.19
N VAL A 69 -10.35 -1.47 0.83
CA VAL A 69 -9.08 -2.18 0.81
C VAL A 69 -9.34 -3.64 0.41
N PRO A 70 -8.66 -4.19 -0.60
CA PRO A 70 -8.81 -5.60 -0.96
C PRO A 70 -8.59 -6.52 0.23
N LYS A 71 -9.44 -7.54 0.41
CA LYS A 71 -9.34 -8.48 1.54
C LYS A 71 -7.97 -9.16 1.64
N GLN A 72 -7.29 -9.39 0.53
CA GLN A 72 -5.93 -9.93 0.49
C GLN A 72 -4.92 -8.97 1.11
N VAL A 73 -5.06 -7.67 0.87
CA VAL A 73 -4.24 -6.63 1.49
C VAL A 73 -4.55 -6.53 2.97
N ILE A 74 -5.83 -6.61 3.37
CA ILE A 74 -6.23 -6.66 4.79
C ILE A 74 -5.58 -7.86 5.48
N ALA A 75 -5.66 -9.06 4.90
CA ALA A 75 -5.06 -10.26 5.45
C ALA A 75 -3.53 -10.13 5.56
N PHE A 76 -2.88 -9.58 4.53
CA PHE A 76 -1.45 -9.32 4.51
C PHE A 76 -1.01 -8.34 5.62
N LEU A 77 -1.75 -7.25 5.83
CA LEU A 77 -1.46 -6.24 6.87
C LEU A 77 -1.95 -6.65 8.28
N ASN A 78 -2.78 -7.67 8.39
CA ASN A 78 -3.13 -8.25 9.70
C ASN A 78 -2.01 -9.13 10.24
N ASN A 79 -1.12 -9.64 9.39
CA ASN A 79 0.16 -10.20 9.84
C ASN A 79 1.03 -9.07 10.40
N THR A 80 1.37 -9.14 11.69
CA THR A 80 2.12 -8.11 12.40
C THR A 80 3.55 -7.96 11.88
N HIS A 81 4.18 -9.05 11.42
CA HIS A 81 5.50 -9.04 10.79
C HIS A 81 5.48 -8.18 9.53
N ASN A 82 4.64 -8.54 8.56
CA ASN A 82 4.46 -7.77 7.32
C ASN A 82 4.07 -6.32 7.58
N ARG A 83 3.17 -6.06 8.55
CA ARG A 83 2.75 -4.70 8.88
C ARG A 83 3.88 -3.87 9.48
N SER A 84 4.79 -4.46 10.24
CA SER A 84 5.92 -3.73 10.83
C SER A 84 6.91 -3.20 9.78
N LEU A 85 6.87 -3.74 8.55
CA LEU A 85 7.79 -3.42 7.46
C LEU A 85 7.20 -2.43 6.43
N ILE A 86 5.94 -2.01 6.56
CA ILE A 86 5.38 -0.99 5.67
C ILE A 86 5.99 0.38 5.98
N ARG A 87 6.36 1.13 4.94
CA ARG A 87 6.96 2.48 5.04
C ARG A 87 6.15 3.58 4.37
N GLY A 88 5.28 3.21 3.45
CA GLY A 88 4.41 4.14 2.75
C GLY A 88 3.36 3.39 1.94
N VAL A 89 2.36 4.13 1.47
CA VAL A 89 1.32 3.58 0.61
C VAL A 89 1.10 4.45 -0.63
N ILE A 90 0.86 3.82 -1.77
CA ILE A 90 0.40 4.43 -3.02
C ILE A 90 -0.88 3.72 -3.43
N ALA A 91 -1.91 4.46 -3.83
CA ALA A 91 -3.20 3.85 -4.18
C ALA A 91 -3.64 4.17 -5.61
N ALA A 92 -4.05 3.11 -6.31
CA ALA A 92 -4.69 3.20 -7.61
C ALA A 92 -6.21 3.32 -7.43
N GLY A 93 -6.87 4.00 -8.36
CA GLY A 93 -8.32 4.18 -8.34
C GLY A 93 -8.87 4.58 -9.70
N ASN A 94 -10.05 5.17 -9.69
CA ASN A 94 -10.66 5.75 -10.87
C ASN A 94 -11.34 7.06 -10.47
N THR A 95 -11.12 8.12 -11.23
CA THR A 95 -11.56 9.47 -10.85
C THR A 95 -13.09 9.63 -10.92
N ASN A 96 -13.78 8.74 -11.63
CA ASN A 96 -15.25 8.68 -11.65
C ASN A 96 -15.87 8.42 -10.27
N PHE A 97 -15.09 7.99 -9.28
CA PHE A 97 -15.54 7.81 -7.89
C PHE A 97 -15.44 9.09 -7.03
N GLY A 98 -15.04 10.23 -7.61
CA GLY A 98 -15.08 11.53 -6.96
C GLY A 98 -14.31 11.55 -5.63
N ALA A 99 -15.00 11.85 -4.53
CA ALA A 99 -14.39 11.91 -3.19
C ALA A 99 -13.79 10.57 -2.72
N GLU A 100 -14.23 9.45 -3.29
CA GLU A 100 -13.72 8.11 -2.96
C GLU A 100 -12.53 7.70 -3.84
N TYR A 101 -12.07 8.58 -4.75
CA TYR A 101 -10.91 8.34 -5.59
C TYR A 101 -9.66 8.01 -4.74
N CYS A 102 -9.17 6.79 -4.93
CA CYS A 102 -8.02 6.22 -4.22
C CYS A 102 -8.15 6.14 -2.69
N TYR A 103 -9.37 6.06 -2.17
CA TYR A 103 -9.63 6.10 -0.72
C TYR A 103 -8.94 4.97 0.08
N ALA A 104 -8.59 3.84 -0.54
CA ALA A 104 -7.84 2.78 0.12
C ALA A 104 -6.47 3.27 0.67
N GLY A 105 -5.83 4.24 -0.01
CA GLY A 105 -4.59 4.85 0.46
C GLY A 105 -4.77 5.60 1.78
N ASN A 106 -5.86 6.35 1.93
CA ASN A 106 -6.21 7.01 3.20
C ASN A 106 -6.44 6.01 4.33
N VAL A 107 -7.15 4.91 4.04
CA VAL A 107 -7.43 3.86 5.03
C VAL A 107 -6.14 3.23 5.54
N VAL A 108 -5.25 2.80 4.63
CA VAL A 108 -3.97 2.17 5.00
C VAL A 108 -3.05 3.16 5.71
N SER A 109 -2.89 4.37 5.17
CA SER A 109 -2.03 5.41 5.76
C SER A 109 -2.40 5.69 7.21
N ARG A 110 -3.69 5.92 7.49
CA ARG A 110 -4.17 6.19 8.86
C ARG A 110 -4.03 4.99 9.79
N LYS A 111 -4.35 3.78 9.33
CA LYS A 111 -4.31 2.56 10.17
C LYS A 111 -2.89 2.09 10.47
N CYS A 112 -1.97 2.24 9.51
CA CYS A 112 -0.59 1.80 9.64
C CYS A 112 0.36 2.91 10.10
N GLY A 113 -0.09 4.17 10.18
CA GLY A 113 0.74 5.30 10.59
C GLY A 113 1.86 5.63 9.59
N VAL A 114 1.64 5.39 8.29
CA VAL A 114 2.63 5.59 7.22
C VAL A 114 2.16 6.67 6.23
N PRO A 115 3.07 7.39 5.56
CA PRO A 115 2.70 8.41 4.58
C PRO A 115 1.94 7.83 3.38
N TYR A 116 0.96 8.61 2.90
CA TYR A 116 0.29 8.37 1.62
C TYR A 116 1.04 9.11 0.52
N LEU A 117 1.89 8.38 -0.21
CA LEU A 117 2.93 8.94 -1.06
C LEU A 117 2.42 9.41 -2.42
N TYR A 118 1.48 8.69 -3.04
CA TYR A 118 1.00 9.01 -4.38
C TYR A 118 -0.34 8.35 -4.69
N ARG A 119 -1.05 8.86 -5.70
CA ARG A 119 -2.28 8.24 -6.22
C ARG A 119 -2.37 8.38 -7.73
N PHE A 120 -2.87 7.34 -8.39
CA PHE A 120 -2.97 7.28 -9.85
C PHE A 120 -4.24 6.57 -10.32
N GLU A 121 -4.61 6.76 -11.58
CA GLU A 121 -5.81 6.18 -12.16
C GLU A 121 -5.52 4.90 -12.98
N LEU A 122 -6.32 3.86 -12.78
CA LEU A 122 -6.28 2.58 -13.49
C LEU A 122 -4.87 1.96 -13.53
N MET A 123 -4.24 1.95 -14.71
CA MET A 123 -2.90 1.40 -14.91
C MET A 123 -1.80 2.47 -14.97
N GLY A 124 -2.14 3.71 -14.60
CA GLY A 124 -1.30 4.89 -14.61
C GLY A 124 -0.90 5.34 -16.02
N THR A 125 -0.52 6.60 -16.12
CA THR A 125 0.08 7.25 -17.29
C THR A 125 1.60 7.04 -17.33
N ALA A 126 2.30 7.71 -18.24
CA ALA A 126 3.76 7.75 -18.24
C ALA A 126 4.25 8.75 -17.17
N GLU A 127 3.53 9.85 -17.01
CA GLU A 127 3.78 10.88 -16.00
C GLU A 127 3.66 10.31 -14.58
N ASP A 128 2.65 9.46 -14.33
CA ASP A 128 2.51 8.75 -13.05
C ASP A 128 3.72 7.86 -12.76
N VAL A 129 4.27 7.19 -13.79
CA VAL A 129 5.44 6.30 -13.64
C VAL A 129 6.67 7.11 -13.27
N GLU A 130 6.93 8.21 -13.96
CA GLU A 130 8.08 9.08 -13.69
C GLU A 130 7.96 9.75 -12.31
N ALA A 131 6.77 10.24 -11.96
CA ALA A 131 6.51 10.84 -10.65
C ALA A 131 6.72 9.82 -9.51
N VAL A 132 6.21 8.59 -9.65
CA VAL A 132 6.38 7.55 -8.63
C VAL A 132 7.84 7.10 -8.51
N ARG A 133 8.57 6.94 -9.63
CA ARG A 133 10.00 6.62 -9.59
C ARG A 133 10.80 7.68 -8.85
N ALA A 134 10.62 8.94 -9.23
CA ALA A 134 11.31 10.06 -8.59
C ALA A 134 10.94 10.17 -7.10
N GLY A 135 9.65 10.05 -6.78
CA GLY A 135 9.16 10.12 -5.41
C GLY A 135 9.71 8.99 -4.53
N LEU A 136 9.74 7.75 -5.02
CA LEU A 136 10.31 6.62 -4.29
C LEU A 136 11.82 6.76 -4.10
N ALA A 137 12.56 7.22 -5.12
CA ALA A 137 13.99 7.46 -5.02
C ALA A 137 14.31 8.53 -3.97
N ALA A 138 13.56 9.63 -3.95
CA ALA A 138 13.70 10.67 -2.94
C ALA A 138 13.32 10.16 -1.55
N PHE A 139 12.23 9.40 -1.43
CA PHE A 139 11.75 8.85 -0.16
C PHE A 139 12.77 7.94 0.52
N TRP A 140 13.41 7.03 -0.24
CA TRP A 140 14.45 6.13 0.28
C TRP A 140 15.83 6.79 0.41
N GLY A 141 16.05 7.90 -0.29
CA GLY A 141 17.29 8.68 -0.20
C GLY A 141 17.31 9.69 0.96
N ASP A 142 16.17 9.96 1.59
CA ASP A 142 16.04 10.92 2.69
C ASP A 142 16.66 10.36 3.99
N PRO A 143 17.75 10.95 4.50
CA PRO A 143 18.41 10.49 5.72
C PRO A 143 17.49 10.50 6.94
N SER A 144 16.55 11.44 7.01
CA SER A 144 15.61 11.54 8.12
C SER A 144 14.66 10.34 8.17
N PHE A 145 14.36 9.75 7.01
CA PHE A 145 13.57 8.53 6.93
C PHE A 145 14.38 7.33 7.42
N GLN A 146 15.65 7.23 7.00
CA GLN A 146 16.57 6.17 7.44
C GLN A 146 16.74 6.16 8.97
N GLU A 147 16.97 7.33 9.58
CA GLU A 147 17.14 7.47 11.04
C GLU A 147 15.89 7.06 11.83
N ARG A 148 14.70 7.38 11.33
CA ARG A 148 13.42 6.97 11.94
C ARG A 148 13.20 5.47 11.83
N ASP A 149 13.61 4.87 10.72
CA ASP A 149 13.46 3.43 10.51
C ASP A 149 14.38 2.63 11.44
N ASP A 150 15.65 3.04 11.52
CA ASP A 150 16.65 2.44 12.39
C ASP A 150 16.22 2.52 13.86
N THR A 151 15.73 3.67 14.32
CA THR A 151 15.25 3.83 15.70
C THR A 151 13.97 3.04 16.00
N CYS A 152 13.07 2.87 15.03
CA CYS A 152 11.87 2.04 15.19
C CYS A 152 12.25 0.56 15.35
N HIS A 153 13.14 0.06 14.48
CA HIS A 153 13.64 -1.31 14.52
C HIS A 153 14.42 -1.61 15.81
N GLN A 154 15.26 -0.68 16.24
CA GLN A 154 16.04 -0.86 17.47
C GLN A 154 15.15 -0.91 18.72
N ARG A 155 14.03 -0.15 18.73
CA ARG A 155 13.03 -0.22 19.81
C ARG A 155 12.22 -1.51 19.80
N SER A 156 11.85 -2.06 18.64
CA SER A 156 11.08 -3.32 18.60
C SER A 156 11.93 -4.52 19.07
N GLN A 157 13.23 -4.54 18.78
CA GLN A 157 14.14 -5.57 19.28
C GLN A 157 14.33 -5.53 20.80
N LEU A 158 14.37 -4.33 21.40
CA LEU A 158 14.50 -4.15 22.86
C LEU A 158 13.22 -4.46 23.63
N GLN A 159 12.04 -4.36 23.01
CA GLN A 159 10.73 -4.69 23.62
C GLN A 159 10.39 -6.19 23.50
N SER A 160 11.24 -6.97 22.84
CA SER A 160 11.09 -8.42 22.63
C SER A 160 11.95 -9.26 23.59
N LEU A 161 12.61 -8.62 24.56
CA LEU A 161 13.40 -9.20 25.65
C LEU A 161 12.67 -9.03 26.98
#